data_AF-A0A0T8UAE4-F1
#
_entry.id   AF-A0A0T8UAE4-F1
#
_cell.length_a   1.000
_cell.length_b   1.000
_cell.length_c   1.000
_cell.angle_alpha   90.00
_cell.angle_beta   90.00
_cell.angle_gamma   90.00
#
_symmetry.space_group_name_H-M   'P 1'
#
loop_
_entity.id
_entity.type
_entity.pdbx_description
1 polymer ?
#
loop_
_entity_poly.entity_id
_entity_poly.type
_entity_poly.pdbx_seq_one_letter_code
_entity_poly.pdbx_strand_id
1 'polypeptide(L)'
;MKRITANQYQTSERYYKLPKILFEDQKYMDMKLEVKVAYSILKDRLELFLSRGWIDEEGAVYLVFSNSKLMKLLGCSKSKLLSIKKTLKEYDLIDEVQQSSSEKGRLANKIYLGELSSTPVANSNRPSVKKRLGQDENETAPVSHSAPSETEVSETKYSETDSLFIEDEEERNTQPILKRKVEKVTKYDRDYIWELVQDQFRREVFSETASDIAMPNCSQIVNEIKIIHVESGLRSGFNDPEEFNRCLISNISDYHLCPSITAYSNLLSEGINKQKIFLVGNTMAEACILTHEKYKDDGRWKDFVLFTVHKAYNSSKINQIKEMLTTLAEIEKIIFPVHPSIKNQFNDFYHKNVEKISPLSYIEMNKMISSVKYIVTDSAGLQEESTVLGVPCYTIGNQTARPETCINGTNTLIGYSVKKILENQKLEKNTSIPLFWDKNVNTRIEKAFRKIFYEANKEN
;
A
#
# COMPACT_ATOMS: atom_id res chain seq x y z
N MET A 1 14.55 -30.95 -19.13
CA MET A 1 13.48 -29.95 -18.92
C MET A 1 13.19 -29.87 -17.43
N LYS A 2 13.48 -28.75 -16.75
CA LYS A 2 13.09 -28.56 -15.34
C LYS A 2 11.59 -28.26 -15.30
N ARG A 3 10.83 -28.97 -14.47
CA ARG A 3 9.39 -28.73 -14.28
C ARG A 3 9.22 -27.56 -13.31
N ILE A 4 8.26 -26.69 -13.57
CA ILE A 4 7.90 -25.60 -12.64
C ILE A 4 7.42 -26.26 -11.34
N THR A 5 8.07 -25.91 -10.24
CA THR A 5 7.69 -26.40 -8.91
C THR A 5 6.56 -25.55 -8.33
N ALA A 6 5.75 -26.09 -7.42
CA ALA A 6 4.66 -25.36 -6.77
C ALA A 6 5.14 -24.05 -6.11
N ASN A 7 6.39 -24.02 -5.64
CA ASN A 7 7.01 -22.81 -5.07
C ASN A 7 7.31 -21.73 -6.13
N GLN A 8 7.73 -22.13 -7.34
CA GLN A 8 7.98 -21.20 -8.45
C GLN A 8 6.70 -20.60 -9.03
N TYR A 9 5.59 -21.32 -8.98
CA TYR A 9 4.27 -20.78 -9.35
C TYR A 9 3.80 -19.66 -8.40
N GLN A 10 4.29 -19.64 -7.16
CA GLN A 10 3.91 -18.67 -6.12
C GLN A 10 4.88 -17.48 -6.00
N THR A 11 6.00 -17.50 -6.75
CA THR A 11 6.93 -16.37 -6.91
C THR A 11 6.49 -15.45 -8.05
N SER A 12 6.92 -14.20 -7.99
CA SER A 12 6.48 -13.05 -8.79
C SER A 12 6.78 -13.14 -10.30
N GLU A 13 6.17 -14.08 -11.01
CA GLU A 13 6.13 -14.02 -12.47
C GLU A 13 5.26 -12.83 -12.87
N ARG A 14 5.86 -11.83 -13.54
CA ARG A 14 5.10 -10.72 -14.14
C ARG A 14 4.41 -11.25 -15.38
N TYR A 15 3.08 -11.31 -15.36
CA TYR A 15 2.28 -11.77 -16.49
C TYR A 15 1.32 -10.67 -16.95
N TYR A 16 1.07 -10.62 -18.26
CA TYR A 16 0.02 -9.78 -18.82
C TYR A 16 -1.34 -10.45 -18.62
N LYS A 17 -2.30 -9.74 -18.03
CA LYS A 17 -3.68 -10.23 -17.91
C LYS A 17 -4.33 -10.21 -19.28
N LEU A 18 -4.74 -11.37 -19.78
CA LEU A 18 -5.44 -11.53 -21.04
C LEU A 18 -6.96 -11.61 -20.78
N PRO A 19 -7.77 -10.61 -21.18
CA PRO A 19 -9.21 -10.65 -20.93
C PRO A 19 -9.90 -11.80 -21.68
N LYS A 20 -10.64 -12.64 -20.95
CA LYS A 20 -11.38 -13.78 -21.52
C LYS A 20 -12.42 -13.36 -22.56
N ILE A 21 -13.00 -12.18 -22.41
CA ILE A 21 -13.96 -11.58 -23.35
C ILE A 21 -13.42 -11.52 -24.78
N LEU A 22 -12.10 -11.35 -24.96
CA LEU A 22 -11.47 -11.36 -26.29
C LEU A 22 -11.58 -12.73 -26.99
N PHE A 23 -11.91 -13.79 -26.27
CA PHE A 23 -12.04 -15.16 -26.77
C PHE A 23 -13.49 -15.68 -26.70
N GLU A 24 -14.33 -15.08 -25.88
CA GLU A 24 -15.69 -15.55 -25.59
C GLU A 24 -16.77 -14.75 -26.34
N ASP A 25 -16.56 -13.46 -26.59
CA ASP A 25 -17.56 -12.61 -27.24
C ASP A 25 -17.44 -12.67 -28.77
N GLN A 26 -18.59 -12.77 -29.46
CA GLN A 26 -18.67 -12.85 -30.92
C GLN A 26 -18.04 -11.63 -31.62
N LYS A 27 -18.06 -10.45 -30.99
CA LYS A 27 -17.41 -9.24 -31.52
C LYS A 27 -15.89 -9.41 -31.59
N TYR A 28 -15.27 -10.17 -30.68
CA TYR A 28 -13.81 -10.18 -30.52
C TYR A 28 -13.16 -11.52 -30.85
N MET A 29 -13.93 -12.61 -30.93
CA MET A 29 -13.43 -13.97 -31.08
C MET A 29 -12.59 -14.16 -32.35
N ASP A 30 -12.94 -13.50 -33.46
CA ASP A 30 -12.27 -13.64 -34.75
C ASP A 30 -10.99 -12.80 -34.88
N MET A 31 -10.66 -11.96 -33.89
CA MET A 31 -9.40 -11.21 -33.90
C MET A 31 -8.19 -12.15 -33.90
N LYS A 32 -7.14 -11.76 -34.63
CA LYS A 32 -5.86 -12.49 -34.57
C LYS A 32 -5.30 -12.46 -33.15
N LEU A 33 -4.68 -13.56 -32.72
CA LEU A 33 -4.13 -13.69 -31.37
C LEU A 33 -3.16 -12.56 -31.01
N GLU A 34 -2.30 -12.18 -31.96
CA GLU A 34 -1.37 -11.05 -31.83
C GLU A 34 -2.05 -9.70 -31.53
N VAL A 35 -3.27 -9.49 -32.04
CA VAL A 35 -4.07 -8.27 -31.79
C VAL A 35 -4.67 -8.32 -30.39
N LYS A 36 -5.19 -9.48 -29.97
CA LYS A 36 -5.70 -9.71 -28.60
C LYS A 36 -4.61 -9.51 -27.54
N VAL A 37 -3.41 -10.03 -27.82
CA VAL A 37 -2.23 -9.86 -26.95
C VAL A 37 -1.80 -8.40 -26.92
N ALA A 38 -1.75 -7.71 -28.06
CA ALA A 38 -1.39 -6.29 -28.12
C ALA A 38 -2.36 -5.41 -27.31
N TYR A 39 -3.67 -5.61 -27.43
CA TYR A 39 -4.66 -4.92 -26.59
C TYR A 39 -4.42 -5.17 -25.11
N SER A 40 -4.15 -6.42 -24.73
CA SER A 40 -3.94 -6.80 -23.33
C SER A 40 -2.68 -6.18 -22.73
N ILE A 41 -1.60 -6.10 -23.50
CA ILE A 41 -0.37 -5.38 -23.11
C ILE A 41 -0.67 -3.88 -22.97
N LEU A 42 -1.40 -3.28 -23.91
CA LEU A 42 -1.75 -1.86 -23.83
C LEU A 42 -2.66 -1.55 -22.63
N LYS A 43 -3.58 -2.46 -22.30
CA LYS A 43 -4.48 -2.35 -21.14
C LYS A 43 -3.72 -2.45 -19.82
N ASP A 44 -2.78 -3.39 -19.71
CA ASP A 44 -1.87 -3.49 -18.57
C ASP A 44 -1.05 -2.20 -18.39
N ARG A 45 -0.57 -1.61 -19.50
CA ARG A 45 0.09 -0.30 -19.44
C ARG A 45 -0.86 0.81 -19.02
N LEU A 46 -2.10 0.84 -19.49
CA LEU A 46 -3.09 1.83 -19.10
C LEU A 46 -3.33 1.86 -17.58
N GLU A 47 -3.37 0.69 -16.92
CA GLU A 47 -3.46 0.58 -15.45
C GLU A 47 -2.32 1.34 -14.74
N LEU A 48 -1.10 1.32 -15.31
CA LEU A 48 0.06 2.06 -14.79
C LEU A 48 0.02 3.57 -15.07
N PHE A 49 -0.75 4.02 -16.08
CA PHE A 49 -0.90 5.45 -16.40
C PHE A 49 -2.06 6.12 -15.65
N LEU A 50 -3.09 5.35 -15.31
CA LEU A 50 -4.14 5.76 -14.36
C LEU A 50 -3.56 6.22 -13.02
N SER A 51 -2.56 5.49 -12.50
CA SER A 51 -1.87 5.88 -11.27
C SER A 51 -0.96 7.12 -11.42
N ARG A 52 -0.76 7.62 -12.64
CA ARG A 52 0.12 8.75 -12.98
C ARG A 52 -0.66 10.01 -13.43
N GLY A 53 -1.99 9.98 -13.43
CA GLY A 53 -2.84 11.16 -13.70
C GLY A 53 -2.91 11.60 -15.17
N TRP A 54 -2.66 10.72 -16.13
CA TRP A 54 -2.75 11.03 -17.57
C TRP A 54 -4.20 10.96 -18.04
N ILE A 55 -4.95 11.98 -17.68
CA ILE A 55 -6.37 12.17 -17.96
C ILE A 55 -6.52 13.45 -18.77
N ASP A 56 -7.32 13.44 -19.83
CA ASP A 56 -7.64 14.66 -20.57
C ASP A 56 -8.79 15.45 -19.93
N GLU A 57 -9.17 16.56 -20.56
CA GLU A 57 -10.20 17.48 -20.05
C GLU A 57 -11.60 16.83 -19.94
N GLU A 58 -11.83 15.73 -20.66
CA GLU A 58 -13.08 14.97 -20.66
C GLU A 58 -13.07 13.79 -19.68
N GLY A 59 -11.97 13.57 -18.95
CA GLY A 59 -11.84 12.47 -17.99
C GLY A 59 -11.35 11.16 -18.60
N ALA A 60 -10.93 11.14 -19.87
CA ALA A 60 -10.46 9.94 -20.55
C ALA A 60 -8.95 9.72 -20.34
N VAL A 61 -8.58 8.46 -20.05
CA VAL A 61 -7.19 8.05 -19.86
C VAL A 61 -6.56 7.78 -21.20
N TYR A 62 -5.37 8.33 -21.45
CA TYR A 62 -4.64 8.14 -22.69
C TYR A 62 -3.20 7.66 -22.47
N LEU A 63 -2.69 6.93 -23.45
CA LEU A 63 -1.30 6.50 -23.54
C LEU A 63 -0.55 7.40 -24.51
N VAL A 64 0.70 7.75 -24.18
CA VAL A 64 1.60 8.44 -25.11
C VAL A 64 2.78 7.53 -25.43
N PHE A 65 2.74 6.92 -26.61
CA PHE A 65 3.82 6.08 -27.10
C PHE A 65 4.22 6.46 -28.52
N SER A 66 5.53 6.57 -28.75
CA SER A 66 6.07 6.62 -30.11
C SER A 66 5.94 5.24 -30.78
N ASN A 67 5.83 5.21 -32.11
CA ASN A 67 5.78 3.95 -32.86
C ASN A 67 7.01 3.07 -32.59
N SER A 68 8.19 3.66 -32.36
CA SER A 68 9.41 2.92 -31.97
C SER A 68 9.25 2.22 -30.62
N LYS A 69 8.66 2.90 -29.62
CA LYS A 69 8.43 2.31 -28.30
C LYS A 69 7.37 1.21 -28.33
N LEU A 70 6.31 1.37 -29.12
CA LEU A 70 5.31 0.30 -29.33
C LEU A 70 5.90 -0.92 -30.05
N MET A 71 6.76 -0.72 -31.04
CA MET A 71 7.44 -1.83 -31.71
C MET A 71 8.31 -2.63 -30.74
N LYS A 72 9.08 -1.95 -29.86
CA LYS A 72 9.87 -2.60 -28.81
C LYS A 72 8.99 -3.33 -27.80
N LEU A 73 7.90 -2.69 -27.35
CA LEU A 73 6.99 -3.25 -26.35
C LEU A 73 6.27 -4.52 -26.86
N LEU A 74 5.84 -4.51 -28.12
CA LEU A 74 5.12 -5.63 -28.74
C LEU A 74 6.04 -6.62 -29.45
N GLY A 75 7.36 -6.34 -29.53
CA GLY A 75 8.33 -7.16 -30.24
C GLY A 75 8.03 -7.35 -31.73
N CYS A 76 7.50 -6.33 -32.41
CA CYS A 76 7.01 -6.46 -33.79
C CYS A 76 7.61 -5.44 -34.76
N SER A 77 7.57 -5.77 -36.06
CA SER A 77 8.03 -4.88 -37.13
C SER A 77 7.07 -3.70 -37.34
N LYS A 78 7.53 -2.65 -38.03
CA LYS A 78 6.71 -1.47 -38.30
C LYS A 78 5.44 -1.79 -39.09
N SER A 79 5.53 -2.65 -40.12
CA SER A 79 4.37 -3.08 -40.91
C SER A 79 3.36 -3.87 -40.07
N LYS A 80 3.86 -4.70 -39.17
CA LYS A 80 3.04 -5.49 -38.24
C LYS A 80 2.33 -4.61 -37.21
N LEU A 81 3.03 -3.62 -36.64
CA LEU A 81 2.42 -2.64 -35.73
C LEU A 81 1.28 -1.88 -36.41
N LEU A 82 1.48 -1.42 -37.64
CA LEU A 82 0.45 -0.70 -38.39
C LEU A 82 -0.78 -1.59 -38.66
N SER A 83 -0.56 -2.87 -39.00
CA SER A 83 -1.66 -3.84 -39.15
C SER A 83 -2.40 -4.05 -37.83
N ILE A 84 -1.69 -4.19 -36.71
CA ILE A 84 -2.31 -4.38 -35.38
C ILE A 84 -3.14 -3.14 -35.02
N LYS A 85 -2.58 -1.93 -35.19
CA LYS A 85 -3.29 -0.67 -34.92
C LYS A 85 -4.54 -0.55 -35.78
N LYS A 86 -4.46 -0.89 -37.07
CA LYS A 86 -5.61 -0.85 -37.98
C LYS A 86 -6.72 -1.78 -37.47
N THR A 87 -6.39 -3.02 -37.14
CA THR A 87 -7.37 -3.98 -36.63
C THR A 87 -7.95 -3.53 -35.28
N LEU A 88 -7.13 -3.03 -34.34
CA LEU A 88 -7.65 -2.52 -33.07
C LEU A 88 -8.64 -1.35 -33.26
N LYS A 89 -8.42 -0.47 -34.26
CA LYS A 89 -9.35 0.62 -34.59
C LYS A 89 -10.65 0.08 -35.18
N GLU A 90 -10.59 -0.93 -36.04
CA GLU A 90 -11.77 -1.57 -36.65
C GLU A 90 -12.70 -2.20 -35.59
N TYR A 91 -12.17 -2.62 -34.43
CA TYR A 91 -12.93 -3.19 -33.32
C TYR A 91 -13.29 -2.18 -32.21
N ASP A 92 -13.07 -0.88 -32.43
CA ASP A 92 -13.26 0.22 -31.47
C ASP A 92 -12.43 0.07 -30.18
N LEU A 93 -11.31 -0.65 -30.23
CA LEU A 93 -10.46 -0.93 -29.06
C LEU A 93 -9.35 0.09 -28.86
N ILE A 94 -9.09 0.91 -29.86
CA ILE A 94 -8.10 1.99 -29.80
C ILE A 94 -8.58 3.19 -30.61
N ASP A 95 -8.34 4.39 -30.11
CA ASP A 95 -8.43 5.62 -30.89
C ASP A 95 -7.09 6.39 -30.78
N GLU A 96 -6.67 7.04 -31.86
CA GLU A 96 -5.41 7.78 -31.88
C GLU A 96 -5.62 9.21 -32.34
N VAL A 97 -5.45 10.15 -31.41
CA VAL A 97 -5.53 11.58 -31.71
C VAL A 97 -4.14 12.09 -32.07
N GLN A 98 -4.00 12.57 -33.30
CA GLN A 98 -2.77 13.22 -33.76
C GLN A 98 -2.59 14.56 -33.06
N GLN A 99 -1.39 14.83 -32.57
CA GLN A 99 -1.02 16.16 -32.12
C GLN A 99 -0.22 16.86 -33.24
N SER A 100 -0.75 17.94 -33.82
CA SER A 100 0.00 18.80 -34.74
C SER A 100 0.84 19.84 -33.97
N SER A 101 2.04 20.12 -34.48
CA SER A 101 3.13 20.80 -33.75
C SER A 101 3.17 22.32 -33.91
N SER A 102 3.77 23.02 -32.95
CA SER A 102 4.60 24.21 -33.24
C SER A 102 5.93 24.21 -32.47
N GLU A 103 7.00 24.56 -33.19
CA GLU A 103 8.36 24.96 -32.81
C GLU A 103 9.35 24.02 -32.07
N LYS A 104 8.94 22.94 -31.36
CA LYS A 104 9.93 22.01 -30.74
C LYS A 104 9.51 20.54 -30.78
N GLY A 105 9.68 19.90 -31.93
CA GLY A 105 9.66 18.43 -32.07
C GLY A 105 8.27 17.78 -32.24
N ARG A 106 8.25 16.59 -32.87
CA ARG A 106 7.04 15.77 -33.03
C ARG A 106 6.61 15.21 -31.68
N LEU A 107 5.53 15.72 -31.11
CA LEU A 107 4.83 15.09 -29.99
C LEU A 107 4.28 13.72 -30.43
N ALA A 108 4.35 12.73 -29.55
CA ALA A 108 3.80 11.40 -29.83
C ALA A 108 2.26 11.43 -29.71
N ASN A 109 1.57 10.68 -30.58
CA ASN A 109 0.11 10.65 -30.60
C ASN A 109 -0.47 10.17 -29.25
N LYS A 110 -1.60 10.76 -28.86
CA LYS A 110 -2.41 10.24 -27.75
C LYS A 110 -3.18 9.02 -28.23
N ILE A 111 -3.10 7.94 -27.47
CA ILE A 111 -3.72 6.66 -27.77
C ILE A 111 -4.73 6.36 -26.66
N TYR A 112 -6.01 6.36 -27.00
CA TYR A 112 -7.11 6.04 -26.11
C TYR A 112 -7.48 4.56 -26.28
N LEU A 113 -7.77 3.87 -25.18
CA LEU A 113 -8.23 2.48 -25.23
C LEU A 113 -9.75 2.43 -25.09
N GLY A 114 -10.40 1.67 -25.97
CA GLY A 114 -11.81 1.35 -25.88
C GLY A 114 -12.11 0.30 -24.82
N GLU A 115 -13.28 0.41 -24.21
CA GLU A 115 -13.81 -0.59 -23.28
C GLU A 115 -14.31 -1.83 -24.06
N LEU A 116 -14.14 -3.01 -23.46
CA LEU A 116 -14.74 -4.23 -24.01
C LEU A 116 -16.23 -4.24 -23.72
N SER A 117 -17.08 -4.12 -24.73
CA SER A 117 -18.53 -4.18 -24.57
C SER A 117 -18.95 -5.61 -24.25
N SER A 118 -19.60 -5.84 -23.11
CA SER A 118 -20.28 -7.11 -22.83
C SER A 118 -21.68 -7.09 -23.44
N THR A 119 -21.96 -7.95 -24.41
CA THR A 119 -23.37 -8.25 -24.74
C THR A 119 -23.98 -9.01 -23.55
N PRO A 120 -25.20 -8.68 -23.07
CA PRO A 120 -25.87 -9.48 -22.07
C PRO A 120 -26.14 -10.85 -22.70
N VAL A 121 -25.56 -11.90 -22.12
CA VAL A 121 -25.75 -13.27 -22.60
C VAL A 121 -27.24 -13.61 -22.56
N ALA A 122 -27.84 -13.75 -23.75
CA ALA A 122 -29.16 -14.32 -23.91
C ALA A 122 -29.15 -15.78 -23.43
N ASN A 123 -30.11 -16.09 -22.56
CA ASN A 123 -30.57 -17.41 -22.13
C ASN A 123 -29.85 -18.63 -22.73
N SER A 124 -28.97 -19.24 -21.95
CA SER A 124 -28.76 -20.69 -22.04
C SER A 124 -29.14 -21.32 -20.70
N ASN A 125 -30.18 -22.15 -20.73
CA ASN A 125 -30.64 -22.95 -19.62
C ASN A 125 -29.51 -23.85 -19.12
N ARG A 126 -28.88 -23.48 -18.00
CA ARG A 126 -28.20 -24.40 -17.08
C ARG A 126 -28.69 -24.13 -15.67
N PRO A 127 -28.99 -25.17 -14.85
CA PRO A 127 -29.54 -24.98 -13.53
C PRO A 127 -28.56 -24.20 -12.66
N SER A 128 -29.04 -23.10 -12.09
CA SER A 128 -28.29 -22.21 -11.23
C SER A 128 -27.95 -22.92 -9.91
N VAL A 129 -26.67 -23.19 -9.66
CA VAL A 129 -26.21 -23.58 -8.32
C VAL A 129 -26.16 -22.30 -7.46
N LYS A 130 -27.18 -22.13 -6.62
CA LYS A 130 -27.16 -21.15 -5.51
C LYS A 130 -26.06 -21.56 -4.53
N LYS A 131 -24.95 -20.82 -4.47
CA LYS A 131 -24.05 -20.86 -3.31
C LYS A 131 -24.75 -20.16 -2.14
N ARG A 132 -25.33 -20.95 -1.22
CA ARG A 132 -25.68 -20.47 0.12
C ARG A 132 -24.43 -20.53 1.00
N LEU A 133 -24.16 -19.46 1.73
CA LEU A 133 -23.17 -19.41 2.82
C LEU A 133 -23.58 -20.44 3.89
N GLY A 134 -22.62 -21.25 4.33
CA GLY A 134 -22.81 -22.24 5.39
C GLY A 134 -22.98 -21.57 6.76
N GLN A 135 -24.09 -21.91 7.41
CA GLN A 135 -24.18 -22.03 8.87
C GLN A 135 -23.96 -23.52 9.17
N ASP A 136 -23.01 -23.84 10.03
CA ASP A 136 -22.83 -25.18 10.58
C ASP A 136 -23.74 -25.32 11.82
N GLU A 137 -24.69 -26.26 11.75
CA GLU A 137 -25.28 -26.90 12.93
C GLU A 137 -25.02 -28.39 12.85
N ASN A 138 -24.45 -28.91 13.94
CA ASN A 138 -24.11 -30.31 14.17
C ASN A 138 -25.39 -31.15 14.33
N GLU A 139 -25.53 -32.26 13.59
CA GLU A 139 -26.15 -33.49 14.12
C GLU A 139 -25.53 -34.75 13.45
N THR A 140 -25.19 -35.71 14.30
CA THR A 140 -24.49 -36.98 14.04
C THR A 140 -25.42 -38.15 13.75
N ALA A 141 -24.97 -39.13 12.93
CA ALA A 141 -25.03 -40.61 13.11
C ALA A 141 -25.04 -41.38 11.76
N PRO A 142 -24.76 -42.71 11.68
CA PRO A 142 -23.86 -43.56 12.47
C PRO A 142 -22.79 -44.29 11.61
N VAL A 143 -21.91 -45.01 12.30
CA VAL A 143 -20.63 -45.63 11.87
C VAL A 143 -20.82 -47.03 11.26
N SER A 144 -19.92 -47.44 10.34
CA SER A 144 -19.50 -48.85 10.26
C SER A 144 -18.13 -49.08 9.57
N HIS A 145 -17.17 -49.50 10.41
CA HIS A 145 -16.04 -50.44 10.23
C HIS A 145 -14.83 -50.14 9.33
N SER A 146 -13.69 -49.86 9.95
CA SER A 146 -12.52 -50.78 10.02
C SER A 146 -11.43 -50.22 10.98
N ALA A 147 -10.62 -51.13 11.53
CA ALA A 147 -10.05 -51.15 12.88
C ALA A 147 -8.67 -50.44 13.07
N PRO A 148 -8.15 -50.32 14.32
CA PRO A 148 -7.19 -49.31 14.78
C PRO A 148 -5.76 -49.82 15.08
N SER A 149 -4.87 -48.91 15.47
CA SER A 149 -3.66 -49.14 16.29
C SER A 149 -3.51 -47.89 17.17
N GLU A 150 -3.83 -47.92 18.46
CA GLU A 150 -2.92 -48.12 19.62
C GLU A 150 -1.61 -47.32 19.47
N THR A 151 -1.31 -46.32 20.32
CA THR A 151 -0.97 -46.49 21.75
C THR A 151 -1.19 -45.24 22.62
N GLU A 152 -1.71 -45.49 23.84
CA GLU A 152 -1.35 -45.01 25.20
C GLU A 152 -0.78 -43.58 25.41
N VAL A 153 -1.50 -42.64 26.03
CA VAL A 153 -1.80 -42.38 27.47
C VAL A 153 -0.57 -42.05 28.33
N SER A 154 -0.56 -40.82 28.89
CA SER A 154 -0.15 -40.40 30.26
C SER A 154 -0.18 -38.85 30.30
N GLU A 155 -1.15 -38.16 30.93
CA GLU A 155 -1.22 -37.76 32.35
C GLU A 155 0.09 -37.16 32.92
N THR A 156 0.19 -36.05 33.67
CA THR A 156 -0.72 -35.04 34.25
C THR A 156 0.13 -33.86 34.82
N LYS A 157 -0.48 -32.67 34.91
CA LYS A 157 -0.44 -31.66 36.02
C LYS A 157 0.81 -30.80 36.40
N TYR A 158 0.58 -29.48 36.26
CA TYR A 158 0.74 -28.33 37.19
C TYR A 158 2.08 -27.60 37.50
N SER A 159 1.87 -26.28 37.73
CA SER A 159 2.67 -25.20 38.36
C SER A 159 3.62 -24.44 37.41
N GLU A 160 3.37 -23.17 37.07
CA GLU A 160 3.33 -21.89 37.83
C GLU A 160 4.67 -21.13 37.84
N THR A 161 4.54 -19.85 37.45
CA THR A 161 5.34 -18.64 37.74
C THR A 161 6.73 -18.38 37.10
N ASP A 162 6.71 -17.31 36.30
CA ASP A 162 7.58 -16.12 36.31
C ASP A 162 9.04 -16.10 35.82
N SER A 163 9.30 -14.96 35.16
CA SER A 163 10.56 -14.21 35.02
C SER A 163 11.51 -14.46 33.84
N LEU A 164 12.02 -13.33 33.35
CA LEU A 164 12.81 -13.04 32.15
C LEU A 164 14.33 -13.28 32.35
N PHE A 165 15.07 -13.30 31.21
CA PHE A 165 16.55 -13.24 31.02
C PHE A 165 17.27 -14.62 31.14
N ILE A 166 18.14 -15.14 30.24
CA ILE A 166 19.18 -14.61 29.34
C ILE A 166 19.73 -15.74 28.40
N GLU A 167 20.32 -15.37 27.25
CA GLU A 167 21.37 -16.03 26.42
C GLU A 167 21.23 -17.41 25.71
N ASP A 168 21.98 -17.51 24.61
CA ASP A 168 22.03 -18.52 23.54
C ASP A 168 22.56 -19.90 23.95
N GLU A 169 21.98 -20.99 23.42
CA GLU A 169 22.71 -22.19 22.96
C GLU A 169 21.88 -23.05 21.99
N GLU A 170 22.58 -23.78 21.11
CA GLU A 170 22.11 -24.39 19.85
C GLU A 170 21.44 -25.78 19.98
N GLU A 171 20.62 -26.08 18.95
CA GLU A 171 20.38 -27.40 18.31
C GLU A 171 19.51 -28.52 18.98
N ARG A 172 18.24 -28.69 18.56
CA ARG A 172 17.76 -29.65 17.51
C ARG A 172 16.22 -29.78 17.41
N ASN A 173 15.77 -29.87 16.15
CA ASN A 173 14.41 -29.91 15.58
C ASN A 173 13.42 -30.92 16.19
N THR A 174 12.09 -30.71 16.16
CA THR A 174 11.26 -30.96 14.95
C THR A 174 9.79 -30.55 15.15
N GLN A 175 9.22 -29.69 14.27
CA GLN A 175 7.86 -29.76 13.69
C GLN A 175 7.74 -28.74 12.52
N PRO A 176 6.93 -29.01 11.47
CA PRO A 176 7.09 -28.37 10.16
C PRO A 176 6.32 -27.04 10.08
N ILE A 177 7.01 -25.93 10.32
CA ILE A 177 6.49 -24.61 9.97
C ILE A 177 6.86 -24.34 8.51
N LEU A 178 5.84 -24.14 7.67
CA LEU A 178 5.96 -23.75 6.26
C LEU A 178 6.70 -22.41 6.14
N LYS A 179 8.04 -22.45 6.12
CA LYS A 179 8.90 -21.33 5.77
C LYS A 179 8.68 -20.99 4.30
N ARG A 180 8.04 -19.86 4.03
CA ARG A 180 8.05 -19.25 2.70
C ARG A 180 9.48 -18.74 2.47
N LYS A 181 10.27 -19.41 1.63
CA LYS A 181 11.54 -18.88 1.14
C LYS A 181 11.21 -17.67 0.28
N VAL A 182 11.43 -16.47 0.80
CA VAL A 182 11.48 -15.26 -0.01
C VAL A 182 12.80 -15.32 -0.79
N GLU A 183 12.72 -15.43 -2.11
CA GLU A 183 13.91 -15.49 -2.97
C GLU A 183 14.63 -14.14 -3.00
N LYS A 184 15.97 -14.18 -3.11
CA LYS A 184 16.80 -12.99 -3.29
C LYS A 184 16.43 -12.30 -4.60
N VAL A 185 16.21 -10.98 -4.54
CA VAL A 185 15.94 -10.06 -5.65
C VAL A 185 16.85 -10.37 -6.85
N THR A 186 16.26 -10.61 -8.01
CA THR A 186 17.03 -10.88 -9.23
C THR A 186 17.62 -9.59 -9.80
N LYS A 187 18.68 -9.69 -10.62
CA LYS A 187 19.26 -8.53 -11.33
C LYS A 187 18.19 -7.73 -12.10
N TYR A 188 17.17 -8.40 -12.63
CA TYR A 188 16.06 -7.81 -13.37
C TYR A 188 15.10 -6.98 -12.49
N ASP A 189 14.88 -7.38 -11.24
CA ASP A 189 14.05 -6.61 -10.32
C ASP A 189 14.73 -5.29 -9.94
N ARG A 190 16.07 -5.30 -9.82
CA ARG A 190 16.87 -4.07 -9.67
C ARG A 190 16.76 -3.18 -10.91
N ASP A 191 16.90 -3.73 -12.11
CA ASP A 191 16.82 -2.97 -13.38
C ASP A 191 15.43 -2.34 -13.61
N TYR A 192 14.35 -2.94 -13.09
CA TYR A 192 13.02 -2.35 -13.18
C TYR A 192 12.81 -1.19 -12.20
N ILE A 193 13.29 -1.34 -10.96
CA ILE A 193 13.28 -0.26 -9.96
C ILE A 193 14.15 0.90 -10.44
N TRP A 194 15.28 0.56 -11.07
CA TRP A 194 16.17 1.49 -11.74
C TRP A 194 15.44 2.36 -12.77
N GLU A 195 14.61 1.77 -13.63
CA GLU A 195 13.78 2.54 -14.56
C GLU A 195 12.72 3.41 -13.86
N LEU A 196 12.11 2.93 -12.77
CA LEU A 196 11.11 3.71 -12.02
C LEU A 196 11.72 4.93 -11.33
N VAL A 197 12.88 4.75 -10.69
CA VAL A 197 13.65 5.83 -10.07
C VAL A 197 14.13 6.81 -11.14
N GLN A 198 14.59 6.32 -12.30
CA GLN A 198 14.95 7.16 -13.46
C GLN A 198 13.78 8.03 -13.94
N ASP A 199 12.59 7.45 -14.04
CA ASP A 199 11.38 8.16 -14.45
C ASP A 199 11.01 9.26 -13.46
N GLN A 200 11.29 9.07 -12.16
CA GLN A 200 11.06 10.06 -11.11
C GLN A 200 12.11 11.18 -11.14
N PHE A 201 13.40 10.84 -11.24
CA PHE A 201 14.50 11.82 -11.33
C PHE A 201 14.39 12.73 -12.56
N ARG A 202 13.93 12.18 -13.70
CA ARG A 202 13.63 12.94 -14.93
C ARG A 202 12.49 13.94 -14.76
N ARG A 203 11.58 13.73 -13.80
CA ARG A 203 10.42 14.62 -13.57
C ARG A 203 10.74 15.78 -12.64
N GLU A 204 11.59 15.56 -11.65
CA GLU A 204 11.68 16.49 -10.52
C GLU A 204 12.92 17.42 -10.54
N VAL A 205 14.05 17.06 -11.17
CA VAL A 205 15.29 17.87 -10.97
C VAL A 205 16.27 17.98 -12.16
N PHE A 206 16.36 17.03 -13.11
CA PHE A 206 17.47 17.01 -14.09
C PHE A 206 17.05 16.94 -15.56
N SER A 207 17.84 17.54 -16.47
CA SER A 207 17.68 17.38 -17.93
C SER A 207 17.99 15.95 -18.39
N GLU A 208 17.53 15.56 -19.58
CA GLU A 208 17.73 14.22 -20.17
C GLU A 208 19.23 13.84 -20.19
N THR A 209 20.08 14.79 -20.58
CA THR A 209 21.54 14.60 -20.65
C THR A 209 22.19 14.51 -19.28
N ALA A 210 21.72 15.27 -18.29
CA ALA A 210 22.22 15.20 -16.91
C ALA A 210 21.80 13.90 -16.23
N SER A 211 20.57 13.43 -16.48
CA SER A 211 20.10 12.13 -16.01
C SER A 211 20.89 10.98 -16.66
N ASP A 212 21.09 11.00 -17.97
CA ASP A 212 21.78 9.92 -18.68
C ASP A 212 23.30 9.87 -18.38
N ILE A 213 23.92 10.99 -18.00
CA ILE A 213 25.32 11.05 -17.51
C ILE A 213 25.40 10.66 -16.02
N ALA A 214 24.44 11.09 -15.19
CA ALA A 214 24.42 10.74 -13.78
C ALA A 214 24.15 9.24 -13.58
N MET A 215 23.39 8.58 -14.46
CA MET A 215 22.86 7.24 -14.24
C MET A 215 23.86 6.08 -14.30
N PRO A 216 24.76 5.95 -15.29
CA PRO A 216 25.79 4.90 -15.26
C PRO A 216 26.67 5.03 -14.01
N ASN A 217 27.02 6.28 -13.66
CA ASN A 217 27.72 6.60 -12.41
C ASN A 217 26.86 6.23 -11.21
N CYS A 218 25.57 6.57 -11.19
CA CYS A 218 24.63 6.23 -10.12
C CYS A 218 24.43 4.72 -9.98
N SER A 219 24.61 3.90 -11.02
CA SER A 219 24.45 2.43 -10.93
C SER A 219 25.69 1.76 -10.32
N GLN A 220 26.87 2.31 -10.58
CA GLN A 220 28.11 1.96 -9.88
C GLN A 220 28.08 2.50 -8.45
N ILE A 221 27.71 3.77 -8.30
CA ILE A 221 27.58 4.46 -7.01
C ILE A 221 26.52 3.76 -6.14
N VAL A 222 25.34 3.36 -6.63
CA VAL A 222 24.29 2.70 -5.82
C VAL A 222 24.64 1.25 -5.49
N ASN A 223 25.44 0.56 -6.31
CA ASN A 223 26.01 -0.74 -5.88
C ASN A 223 27.13 -0.58 -4.83
N GLU A 224 27.72 0.60 -4.70
CA GLU A 224 28.74 0.95 -3.70
C GLU A 224 28.17 1.74 -2.49
N ILE A 225 26.99 2.34 -2.62
CA ILE A 225 26.31 3.10 -1.57
C ILE A 225 25.39 2.18 -0.78
N LYS A 226 25.64 2.09 0.52
CA LYS A 226 24.74 1.42 1.45
C LYS A 226 23.42 2.19 1.57
N ILE A 227 22.30 1.50 1.37
CA ILE A 227 20.96 2.07 1.52
C ILE A 227 20.45 1.78 2.93
N ILE A 228 20.12 2.85 3.67
CA ILE A 228 19.50 2.77 5.00
C ILE A 228 18.04 3.23 4.87
N HIS A 229 17.08 2.33 5.13
CA HIS A 229 15.66 2.64 5.05
C HIS A 229 15.09 2.97 6.43
N VAL A 230 14.66 4.22 6.59
CA VAL A 230 14.01 4.75 7.79
C VAL A 230 12.52 4.39 7.78
N GLU A 231 11.95 4.12 8.96
CA GLU A 231 10.58 3.61 9.12
C GLU A 231 10.30 2.28 8.38
N SER A 232 11.33 1.43 8.31
CA SER A 232 11.22 0.15 7.61
C SER A 232 10.35 -0.87 8.34
N GLY A 233 9.75 -1.80 7.59
CA GLY A 233 9.03 -2.96 8.13
C GLY A 233 7.53 -2.75 8.41
N LEU A 234 6.99 -1.56 8.20
CA LEU A 234 5.54 -1.31 8.32
C LEU A 234 4.75 -2.08 7.25
N ARG A 235 3.67 -2.77 7.63
CA ARG A 235 2.85 -3.60 6.71
C ARG A 235 1.37 -3.43 6.95
N SER A 236 0.63 -3.19 5.87
CA SER A 236 -0.83 -3.00 5.87
C SER A 236 -1.57 -4.06 5.06
N GLY A 237 -0.87 -4.91 4.32
CA GLY A 237 -1.45 -5.92 3.42
C GLY A 237 -1.82 -5.40 2.02
N PHE A 238 -2.27 -6.32 1.16
CA PHE A 238 -2.36 -6.18 -0.30
C PHE A 238 -3.30 -5.09 -0.84
N ASN A 239 -4.26 -4.62 -0.04
CA ASN A 239 -5.24 -3.62 -0.49
C ASN A 239 -4.74 -2.17 -0.37
N ASP A 240 -3.53 -1.96 0.17
CA ASP A 240 -2.92 -0.64 0.28
C ASP A 240 -1.92 -0.43 -0.88
N PRO A 241 -2.12 0.57 -1.77
CA PRO A 241 -1.18 0.89 -2.84
C PRO A 241 0.25 1.18 -2.35
N GLU A 242 0.40 1.70 -1.13
CA GLU A 242 1.72 2.00 -0.56
C GLU A 242 2.46 0.74 -0.10
N GLU A 243 1.76 -0.39 0.10
CA GLU A 243 2.37 -1.64 0.55
C GLU A 243 3.40 -2.16 -0.43
N PHE A 244 3.11 -2.05 -1.73
CA PHE A 244 4.05 -2.45 -2.77
C PHE A 244 5.36 -1.69 -2.64
N ASN A 245 5.28 -0.36 -2.48
CA ASN A 245 6.46 0.48 -2.32
C ASN A 245 7.23 0.11 -1.05
N ARG A 246 6.55 -0.09 0.09
CA ARG A 246 7.18 -0.49 1.36
C ARG A 246 7.93 -1.82 1.26
N CYS A 247 7.32 -2.83 0.64
CA CYS A 247 7.96 -4.12 0.40
C CYS A 247 9.16 -3.99 -0.55
N LEU A 248 9.01 -3.18 -1.61
CA LEU A 248 10.05 -2.94 -2.60
C LEU A 248 11.29 -2.29 -1.99
N ILE A 249 11.12 -1.15 -1.30
CA ILE A 249 12.24 -0.43 -0.68
C ILE A 249 12.89 -1.28 0.42
N SER A 250 12.12 -2.07 1.17
CA SER A 250 12.67 -3.01 2.15
C SER A 250 13.62 -4.02 1.49
N ASN A 251 13.24 -4.60 0.36
CA ASN A 251 14.07 -5.63 -0.30
C ASN A 251 15.37 -5.10 -0.93
N ILE A 252 15.44 -3.82 -1.28
CA ILE A 252 16.65 -3.22 -1.86
C ILE A 252 17.55 -2.54 -0.81
N SER A 253 17.09 -2.41 0.43
CA SER A 253 17.85 -1.74 1.48
C SER A 253 18.92 -2.65 2.07
N ASP A 254 20.08 -2.09 2.41
CA ASP A 254 21.14 -2.82 3.11
C ASP A 254 20.88 -2.92 4.61
N TYR A 255 20.29 -1.85 5.17
CA TYR A 255 19.98 -1.72 6.58
C TYR A 255 18.60 -1.10 6.79
N HIS A 256 17.98 -1.46 7.91
CA HIS A 256 16.59 -1.14 8.21
C HIS A 256 16.48 -0.50 9.58
N LEU A 257 15.95 0.72 9.64
CA LEU A 257 15.65 1.39 10.90
C LEU A 257 14.14 1.28 11.15
N CYS A 258 13.78 0.45 12.12
CA CYS A 258 12.40 0.05 12.39
C CYS A 258 11.76 0.94 13.45
N PRO A 259 10.49 1.33 13.26
CA PRO A 259 9.78 2.19 14.20
C PRO A 259 9.15 1.43 15.37
N SER A 260 8.96 0.11 15.25
CA SER A 260 8.29 -0.70 16.27
C SER A 260 8.71 -2.17 16.24
N ILE A 261 8.39 -2.90 17.32
CA ILE A 261 8.60 -4.35 17.42
C ILE A 261 7.86 -5.08 16.30
N THR A 262 6.65 -4.65 15.96
CA THR A 262 5.87 -5.25 14.87
C THR A 262 6.59 -5.11 13.53
N ALA A 263 7.10 -3.90 13.24
CA ALA A 263 7.83 -3.66 12.01
C ALA A 263 9.14 -4.49 11.93
N TYR A 264 9.84 -4.62 13.06
CA TYR A 264 11.00 -5.49 13.19
C TYR A 264 10.65 -6.96 12.92
N SER A 265 9.56 -7.47 13.50
CA SER A 265 9.07 -8.84 13.28
C SER A 265 8.67 -9.09 11.83
N ASN A 266 8.05 -8.12 11.16
CA ASN A 266 7.69 -8.23 9.75
C ASN A 266 8.94 -8.45 8.88
N LEU A 267 9.98 -7.65 9.06
CA LEU A 267 11.23 -7.81 8.29
C LEU A 267 11.92 -9.15 8.54
N LEU A 268 11.93 -9.63 9.79
CA LEU A 268 12.43 -10.97 10.11
C LEU A 268 11.63 -12.06 9.39
N SER A 269 10.30 -11.94 9.37
CA SER A 269 9.42 -12.90 8.70
C SER A 269 9.61 -12.92 7.18
N GLU A 270 10.08 -11.80 6.61
CA GLU A 270 10.44 -11.66 5.19
C GLU A 270 11.84 -12.19 4.88
N GLY A 271 12.59 -12.66 5.87
CA GLY A 271 13.92 -13.22 5.70
C GLY A 271 15.04 -12.19 5.69
N ILE A 272 14.78 -10.94 6.10
CA ILE A 272 15.83 -9.95 6.31
C ILE A 272 16.68 -10.38 7.52
N ASN A 273 18.00 -10.32 7.35
CA ASN A 273 18.92 -10.71 8.40
C ASN A 273 18.81 -9.75 9.61
N LYS A 274 18.60 -10.31 10.80
CA LYS A 274 18.57 -9.60 12.09
C LYS A 274 19.71 -8.60 12.28
N GLN A 275 20.94 -8.91 11.84
CA GLN A 275 22.08 -8.00 11.99
C GLN A 275 21.94 -6.69 11.19
N LYS A 276 21.05 -6.68 10.18
CA LYS A 276 20.77 -5.53 9.33
C LYS A 276 19.58 -4.69 9.81
N ILE A 277 18.93 -5.09 10.91
CA ILE A 277 17.71 -4.48 11.40
C ILE A 277 17.98 -3.80 12.75
N PHE A 278 17.68 -2.52 12.84
CA PHE A 278 17.85 -1.71 14.04
C PHE A 278 16.49 -1.19 14.50
N LEU A 279 16.07 -1.57 15.71
CA LEU A 279 14.87 -1.00 16.33
C LEU A 279 15.24 0.37 16.93
N VAL A 280 14.82 1.45 16.26
CA VAL A 280 15.17 2.83 16.66
C VAL A 280 13.99 3.59 17.25
N GLY A 281 12.77 3.15 16.97
CA GLY A 281 11.55 3.86 17.34
C GLY A 281 11.08 4.82 16.26
N ASN A 282 9.99 5.53 16.55
CA ASN A 282 9.24 6.25 15.53
C ASN A 282 9.64 7.73 15.46
N THR A 283 10.09 8.17 14.27
CA THR A 283 10.53 9.56 14.06
C THR A 283 9.39 10.57 14.17
N MET A 284 8.17 10.20 13.75
CA MET A 284 6.98 11.02 13.94
C MET A 284 6.66 11.19 15.43
N ALA A 285 6.86 10.14 16.24
CA ALA A 285 6.64 10.24 17.68
C ALA A 285 7.59 11.24 18.36
N GLU A 286 8.89 11.17 18.07
CA GLU A 286 9.85 12.15 18.59
C GLU A 286 9.50 13.57 18.15
N ALA A 287 9.21 13.77 16.86
CA ALA A 287 8.83 15.08 16.32
C ALA A 287 7.57 15.64 16.99
N CYS A 288 6.56 14.80 17.21
CA CYS A 288 5.31 15.15 17.88
C CYS A 288 5.57 15.59 19.33
N ILE A 289 6.35 14.82 20.09
CA ILE A 289 6.68 15.14 21.49
C ILE A 289 7.44 16.47 21.57
N LEU A 290 8.50 16.64 20.77
CA LEU A 290 9.32 17.86 20.78
C LEU A 290 8.51 19.10 20.38
N THR A 291 7.61 18.96 19.41
CA THR A 291 6.72 20.04 18.96
C THR A 291 5.74 20.43 20.05
N HIS A 292 5.10 19.45 20.70
CA HIS A 292 4.13 19.69 21.76
C HIS A 292 4.75 20.32 23.03
N GLU A 293 6.02 20.02 23.31
CA GLU A 293 6.75 20.66 24.41
C GLU A 293 7.08 22.12 24.11
N LYS A 294 7.48 22.40 22.87
CA LYS A 294 7.88 23.74 22.44
C LYS A 294 6.69 24.67 22.17
N TYR A 295 5.61 24.14 21.62
CA TYR A 295 4.43 24.91 21.19
C TYR A 295 3.20 24.43 21.94
N LYS A 296 2.87 25.11 23.03
CA LYS A 296 1.67 24.82 23.83
C LYS A 296 0.41 25.27 23.10
N ASP A 297 -0.69 24.57 23.37
CA ASP A 297 -2.03 25.02 22.98
C ASP A 297 -2.32 26.38 23.61
N ASP A 298 -2.86 27.29 22.80
CA ASP A 298 -3.27 28.62 23.20
C ASP A 298 -4.75 28.66 23.67
N GLY A 299 -5.40 27.49 23.71
CA GLY A 299 -6.77 27.33 24.19
C GLY A 299 -7.82 27.73 23.17
N ARG A 300 -7.42 27.95 21.91
CA ARG A 300 -8.33 28.27 20.80
C ARG A 300 -9.28 27.13 20.47
N TRP A 301 -8.83 25.89 20.63
CA TRP A 301 -9.56 24.69 20.21
C TRP A 301 -10.21 24.02 21.42
N LYS A 302 -11.54 23.94 21.45
CA LYS A 302 -12.30 23.32 22.55
C LYS A 302 -13.53 22.59 22.04
N ASP A 303 -13.84 21.48 22.70
CA ASP A 303 -15.08 20.71 22.54
C ASP A 303 -15.43 20.40 21.08
N PHE A 304 -14.54 19.71 20.38
CA PHE A 304 -14.73 19.31 18.99
C PHE A 304 -14.10 17.96 18.68
N VAL A 305 -14.53 17.38 17.56
CA VAL A 305 -13.95 16.21 16.91
C VAL A 305 -13.17 16.68 15.68
N LEU A 306 -11.94 16.19 15.53
CA LEU A 306 -11.14 16.43 14.33
C LEU A 306 -11.46 15.36 13.30
N PHE A 307 -11.93 15.77 12.12
CA PHE A 307 -12.18 14.87 11.01
C PHE A 307 -11.19 15.15 9.89
N THR A 308 -10.47 14.14 9.40
CA THR A 308 -9.54 14.30 8.27
C THR A 308 -9.63 13.12 7.29
N VAL A 309 -9.63 13.43 6.00
CA VAL A 309 -9.61 12.43 4.91
C VAL A 309 -8.71 12.97 3.81
N HIS A 310 -7.81 12.13 3.28
CA HIS A 310 -6.93 12.56 2.18
C HIS A 310 -6.54 11.46 1.19
N LYS A 311 -6.77 10.17 1.50
CA LYS A 311 -6.29 9.06 0.67
C LYS A 311 -7.12 8.87 -0.59
N ALA A 312 -6.44 8.77 -1.74
CA ALA A 312 -7.08 8.71 -3.05
C ALA A 312 -8.06 7.53 -3.23
N TYR A 313 -7.78 6.36 -2.61
CA TYR A 313 -8.67 5.20 -2.67
C TYR A 313 -10.03 5.42 -1.99
N ASN A 314 -10.16 6.44 -1.14
CA ASN A 314 -11.42 6.80 -0.52
C ASN A 314 -12.37 7.53 -1.50
N SER A 315 -11.90 7.95 -2.67
CA SER A 315 -12.72 8.66 -3.67
C SER A 315 -13.94 7.84 -4.11
N SER A 316 -13.82 6.50 -4.23
CA SER A 316 -14.95 5.63 -4.57
C SER A 316 -15.96 5.44 -3.44
N LYS A 317 -15.61 5.83 -2.21
CA LYS A 317 -16.44 5.73 -1.00
C LYS A 317 -16.81 7.09 -0.43
N ILE A 318 -16.65 8.15 -1.20
CA ILE A 318 -16.86 9.51 -0.74
C ILE A 318 -18.26 9.74 -0.16
N ASN A 319 -19.28 9.11 -0.75
CA ASN A 319 -20.66 9.20 -0.26
C ASN A 319 -20.82 8.56 1.12
N GLN A 320 -20.17 7.41 1.38
CA GLN A 320 -20.17 6.77 2.70
C GLN A 320 -19.45 7.65 3.73
N ILE A 321 -18.36 8.30 3.33
CA ILE A 321 -17.63 9.23 4.18
C ILE A 321 -18.47 10.48 4.49
N LYS A 322 -19.19 11.02 3.50
CA LYS A 322 -20.16 12.12 3.71
C LYS A 322 -21.27 11.71 4.67
N GLU A 323 -21.85 10.52 4.51
CA GLU A 323 -22.89 10.00 5.41
C GLU A 323 -22.37 9.81 6.85
N MET A 324 -21.17 9.27 6.99
CA MET A 324 -20.47 9.15 8.28
C MET A 324 -20.24 10.51 8.93
N LEU A 325 -19.79 11.50 8.14
CA LEU A 325 -19.58 12.87 8.59
C LEU A 325 -20.90 13.54 9.02
N THR A 326 -21.98 13.37 8.25
CA THR A 326 -23.32 13.86 8.61
C THR A 326 -23.79 13.26 9.93
N THR A 327 -23.72 11.94 10.07
CA THR A 327 -24.18 11.23 11.28
C THR A 327 -23.39 11.66 12.52
N LEU A 328 -22.07 11.82 12.40
CA LEU A 328 -21.25 12.34 13.50
C LEU A 328 -21.61 13.79 13.85
N ALA A 329 -21.91 14.60 12.83
CA ALA A 329 -22.23 16.01 13.03
C ALA A 329 -23.60 16.23 13.69
N GLU A 330 -24.47 15.21 13.75
CA GLU A 330 -25.73 15.29 14.51
C GLU A 330 -25.49 15.41 16.02
N ILE A 331 -24.39 14.85 16.52
CA ILE A 331 -24.09 14.74 17.95
C ILE A 331 -22.82 15.47 18.39
N GLU A 332 -21.91 15.80 17.47
CA GLU A 332 -20.63 16.45 17.78
C GLU A 332 -20.41 17.70 16.94
N LYS A 333 -19.63 18.65 17.50
CA LYS A 333 -19.02 19.72 16.72
C LYS A 333 -17.78 19.16 16.01
N ILE A 334 -17.69 19.36 14.70
CA ILE A 334 -16.60 18.80 13.88
C ILE A 334 -15.80 19.93 13.24
N ILE A 335 -14.47 19.84 13.33
CA ILE A 335 -13.55 20.63 12.52
C ILE A 335 -12.97 19.72 11.45
N PHE A 336 -13.09 20.14 10.19
CA PHE A 336 -12.64 19.39 9.02
C PHE A 336 -11.66 20.21 8.17
N PRO A 337 -10.34 20.05 8.37
CA PRO A 337 -9.33 20.58 7.47
C PRO A 337 -9.41 19.85 6.12
N VAL A 338 -9.96 20.51 5.11
CA VAL A 338 -10.23 19.87 3.82
C VAL A 338 -8.97 19.84 2.96
N HIS A 339 -8.43 18.65 2.73
CA HIS A 339 -7.24 18.47 1.90
C HIS A 339 -7.51 18.87 0.43
N PRO A 340 -6.57 19.51 -0.29
CA PRO A 340 -6.78 19.96 -1.67
C PRO A 340 -7.24 18.86 -2.62
N SER A 341 -6.75 17.62 -2.46
CA SER A 341 -7.10 16.48 -3.32
C SER A 341 -8.58 16.07 -3.28
N ILE A 342 -9.28 16.34 -2.17
CA ILE A 342 -10.69 15.98 -1.98
C ILE A 342 -11.61 17.21 -1.90
N LYS A 343 -11.05 18.43 -1.98
CA LYS A 343 -11.79 19.68 -1.81
C LYS A 343 -13.03 19.74 -2.69
N ASN A 344 -12.87 19.43 -3.98
CA ASN A 344 -13.97 19.46 -4.94
C ASN A 344 -15.08 18.45 -4.60
N GLN A 345 -14.73 17.32 -3.99
CA GLN A 345 -15.69 16.28 -3.62
C GLN A 345 -16.53 16.67 -2.40
N PHE A 346 -16.10 17.67 -1.61
CA PHE A 346 -16.81 18.17 -0.42
C PHE A 346 -17.30 19.63 -0.55
N ASN A 347 -17.26 20.20 -1.76
CA ASN A 347 -17.73 21.56 -2.00
C ASN A 347 -19.23 21.70 -1.70
N ASP A 348 -20.02 20.72 -2.12
CA ASP A 348 -21.47 20.60 -1.95
C ASP A 348 -21.89 20.20 -0.52
N PHE A 349 -20.97 19.64 0.27
CA PHE A 349 -21.29 19.18 1.61
C PHE A 349 -21.48 20.37 2.57
N TYR A 350 -22.60 20.40 3.30
CA TYR A 350 -22.86 21.37 4.34
C TYR A 350 -23.59 20.72 5.52
N HIS A 351 -23.14 21.04 6.73
CA HIS A 351 -23.84 20.75 7.97
C HIS A 351 -23.50 21.81 9.01
N LYS A 352 -24.48 22.28 9.80
CA LYS A 352 -24.31 23.39 10.76
C LYS A 352 -23.23 23.15 11.83
N ASN A 353 -22.97 21.88 12.15
CA ASN A 353 -21.98 21.47 13.14
C ASN A 353 -20.62 21.09 12.52
N VAL A 354 -20.44 21.27 11.21
CA VAL A 354 -19.17 20.97 10.51
C VAL A 354 -18.52 22.27 10.05
N GLU A 355 -17.38 22.61 10.67
CA GLU A 355 -16.54 23.72 10.27
C GLU A 355 -15.45 23.22 9.31
N LYS A 356 -15.65 23.47 8.01
CA LYS A 356 -14.62 23.21 6.98
C LYS A 356 -13.56 24.31 7.03
N ILE A 357 -12.31 23.94 7.27
CA ILE A 357 -11.17 24.88 7.30
C ILE A 357 -10.12 24.51 6.25
N SER A 358 -9.23 25.46 5.94
CA SER A 358 -8.05 25.18 5.14
C SER A 358 -7.08 24.27 5.90
N PRO A 359 -6.25 23.45 5.20
CA PRO A 359 -5.20 22.68 5.83
C PRO A 359 -4.31 23.55 6.73
N LEU A 360 -4.02 23.05 7.93
CA LEU A 360 -3.22 23.75 8.92
C LEU A 360 -1.73 23.44 8.74
N SER A 361 -0.89 24.33 9.26
CA SER A 361 0.53 24.01 9.43
C SER A 361 0.70 22.88 10.46
N TYR A 362 1.85 22.20 10.42
CA TYR A 362 2.14 21.11 11.36
C TYR A 362 2.00 21.54 12.83
N ILE A 363 2.52 22.72 13.18
CA ILE A 363 2.45 23.25 14.56
C ILE A 363 1.00 23.50 14.97
N GLU A 364 0.19 24.11 14.10
CA GLU A 364 -1.22 24.39 14.41
C GLU A 364 -2.06 23.11 14.49
N MET A 365 -1.75 22.10 13.67
CA MET A 365 -2.35 20.76 13.77
C MET A 365 -1.98 20.08 15.10
N ASN A 366 -0.70 20.13 15.51
CA ASN A 366 -0.25 19.52 16.76
C ASN A 366 -0.94 20.14 17.99
N LYS A 367 -1.07 21.48 18.03
CA LYS A 367 -1.86 22.18 19.06
C LYS A 367 -3.32 21.72 19.05
N MET A 368 -3.94 21.65 17.88
CA MET A 368 -5.33 21.20 17.72
C MET A 368 -5.54 19.78 18.24
N ILE A 369 -4.65 18.84 17.91
CA ILE A 369 -4.73 17.44 18.37
C ILE A 369 -4.73 17.36 19.89
N SER A 370 -3.93 18.18 20.58
CA SER A 370 -3.85 18.13 22.04
C SER A 370 -5.14 18.54 22.79
N SER A 371 -6.08 19.16 22.09
CA SER A 371 -7.32 19.72 22.68
C SER A 371 -8.59 19.12 22.08
N VAL A 372 -8.45 18.13 21.20
CA VAL A 372 -9.58 17.45 20.55
C VAL A 372 -10.19 16.40 21.49
N LYS A 373 -11.50 16.17 21.36
CA LYS A 373 -12.19 15.07 22.07
C LYS A 373 -11.71 13.71 21.58
N TYR A 374 -11.65 13.55 20.26
CA TYR A 374 -11.08 12.41 19.54
C TYR A 374 -10.90 12.76 18.05
N ILE A 375 -10.12 11.94 17.34
CA ILE A 375 -9.83 12.11 15.92
C ILE A 375 -10.57 11.04 15.11
N VAL A 376 -11.10 11.39 13.95
CA VAL A 376 -11.57 10.46 12.91
C VAL A 376 -10.73 10.71 11.65
N THR A 377 -9.92 9.74 11.22
CA THR A 377 -8.91 9.98 10.19
C THR A 377 -8.61 8.77 9.30
N ASP A 378 -8.18 8.99 8.06
CA ASP A 378 -7.50 7.97 7.24
C ASP A 378 -5.96 8.11 7.24
N SER A 379 -5.43 9.12 7.92
CA SER A 379 -4.02 9.47 7.97
C SER A 379 -3.24 8.55 8.90
N ALA A 380 -2.14 8.00 8.38
CA ALA A 380 -1.24 7.16 9.18
C ALA A 380 -0.43 7.99 10.19
N GLY A 381 -0.05 9.23 9.83
CA GLY A 381 0.67 10.14 10.73
C GLY A 381 -0.17 10.54 11.93
N LEU A 382 -1.44 10.93 11.70
CA LEU A 382 -2.34 11.30 12.81
C LEU A 382 -2.64 10.12 13.75
N GLN A 383 -2.63 8.88 13.26
CA GLN A 383 -2.73 7.69 14.13
C GLN A 383 -1.55 7.59 15.10
N GLU A 384 -0.35 7.94 14.65
CA GLU A 384 0.86 7.91 15.49
C GLU A 384 0.84 9.05 16.49
N GLU A 385 0.58 10.27 16.02
CA GLU A 385 0.57 11.47 16.85
C GLU A 385 -0.51 11.41 17.93
N SER A 386 -1.71 10.93 17.58
CA SER A 386 -2.77 10.70 18.57
C SER A 386 -2.39 9.67 19.62
N THR A 387 -1.70 8.60 19.22
CA THR A 387 -1.18 7.58 20.14
C THR A 387 -0.16 8.16 21.12
N VAL A 388 0.75 8.99 20.61
CA VAL A 388 1.79 9.67 21.41
C VAL A 388 1.20 10.66 22.40
N LEU A 389 0.16 11.39 22.01
CA LEU A 389 -0.51 12.39 22.84
C LEU A 389 -1.64 11.81 23.71
N GLY A 390 -1.90 10.50 23.64
CA GLY A 390 -2.97 9.84 24.41
C GLY A 390 -4.38 10.28 24.01
N VAL A 391 -4.55 10.67 22.74
CA VAL A 391 -5.82 11.16 22.18
C VAL A 391 -6.53 10.02 21.46
N PRO A 392 -7.80 9.71 21.77
CA PRO A 392 -8.53 8.64 21.08
C PRO A 392 -8.63 8.90 19.58
N CYS A 393 -8.37 7.87 18.78
CA CYS A 393 -8.36 7.91 17.32
C CYS A 393 -9.26 6.82 16.72
N TYR A 394 -9.99 7.18 15.68
CA TYR A 394 -10.85 6.27 14.92
C TYR A 394 -10.41 6.30 13.46
N THR A 395 -9.77 5.22 13.02
CA THR A 395 -9.22 5.13 11.67
C THR A 395 -10.28 4.69 10.67
N ILE A 396 -10.50 5.52 9.65
CA ILE A 396 -11.33 5.22 8.48
C ILE A 396 -10.60 4.18 7.64
N GLY A 397 -11.14 2.96 7.63
CA GLY A 397 -10.54 1.82 6.97
C GLY A 397 -10.58 0.55 7.82
N ASN A 398 -10.27 -0.58 7.19
CA ASN A 398 -10.30 -1.90 7.82
C ASN A 398 -8.91 -2.42 8.18
N GLN A 399 -7.85 -1.65 7.87
CA GLN A 399 -6.46 -2.05 8.04
C GLN A 399 -5.60 -0.82 8.32
N THR A 400 -4.48 -1.02 9.02
CA THR A 400 -3.46 0.00 9.27
C THR A 400 -2.08 -0.64 9.22
N ALA A 401 -1.08 0.13 8.78
CA ALA A 401 0.33 -0.28 8.86
C ALA A 401 0.93 -0.12 10.27
N ARG A 402 0.15 0.48 11.21
CA ARG A 402 0.57 0.82 12.58
C ARG A 402 -0.28 0.07 13.62
N PRO A 403 -0.29 -1.27 13.63
CA PRO A 403 -1.12 -2.06 14.54
C PRO A 403 -0.88 -1.72 16.02
N GLU A 404 0.32 -1.26 16.40
CA GLU A 404 0.66 -0.77 17.72
C GLU A 404 -0.32 0.31 18.23
N THR A 405 -0.81 1.18 17.35
CA THR A 405 -1.80 2.21 17.74
C THR A 405 -3.11 1.60 18.24
N CYS A 406 -3.50 0.45 17.69
CA CYS A 406 -4.68 -0.31 18.12
C CYS A 406 -4.37 -1.20 19.34
N ILE A 407 -3.21 -1.86 19.34
CA ILE A 407 -2.77 -2.74 20.45
C ILE A 407 -2.66 -1.96 21.76
N ASN A 408 -2.12 -0.74 21.70
CA ASN A 408 -1.99 0.16 22.85
C ASN A 408 -3.31 0.80 23.28
N GLY A 409 -4.40 0.58 22.53
CA GLY A 409 -5.75 1.04 22.89
C GLY A 409 -6.07 2.49 22.55
N THR A 410 -5.19 3.20 21.83
CA THR A 410 -5.46 4.61 21.45
C THR A 410 -6.25 4.73 20.14
N ASN A 411 -6.18 3.71 19.27
CA ASN A 411 -6.80 3.74 17.94
C ASN A 411 -7.79 2.58 17.74
N THR A 412 -8.86 2.82 16.99
CA THR A 412 -9.83 1.80 16.58
C THR A 412 -10.10 1.87 15.08
N LEU A 413 -10.02 0.72 14.39
CA LEU A 413 -10.38 0.62 12.97
C LEU A 413 -11.90 0.55 12.79
N ILE A 414 -12.49 1.60 12.23
CA ILE A 414 -13.95 1.76 12.13
C ILE A 414 -14.53 1.38 10.75
N GLY A 415 -13.68 1.11 9.76
CA GLY A 415 -14.15 0.97 8.39
C GLY A 415 -14.80 2.27 7.92
N TYR A 416 -16.10 2.23 7.67
CA TYR A 416 -16.93 3.38 7.26
C TYR A 416 -18.22 3.46 8.10
N SER A 417 -18.18 2.99 9.35
CA SER A 417 -19.37 2.90 10.22
C SER A 417 -19.21 3.73 11.50
N VAL A 418 -20.09 4.71 11.69
CA VAL A 418 -20.16 5.52 12.92
C VAL A 418 -20.52 4.68 14.14
N LYS A 419 -21.25 3.57 13.96
CA LYS A 419 -21.69 2.71 15.06
C LYS A 419 -20.52 2.28 15.95
N LYS A 420 -19.37 1.95 15.34
CA LYS A 420 -18.16 1.58 16.07
C LYS A 420 -17.57 2.72 16.90
N ILE A 421 -17.72 3.97 16.46
CA ILE A 421 -17.31 5.14 17.25
C ILE A 421 -18.19 5.25 18.50
N LEU A 422 -19.51 5.12 18.33
CA LEU A 422 -20.49 5.21 19.43
C LEU A 422 -20.29 4.09 20.47
N GLU A 423 -20.04 2.87 20.00
CA GLU A 423 -19.76 1.71 20.86
C GLU A 423 -18.44 1.83 21.64
N ASN A 424 -17.47 2.58 21.10
CA ASN A 424 -16.12 2.71 21.67
C ASN A 424 -15.84 4.10 22.27
N GLN A 425 -16.87 4.92 22.56
CA GLN A 425 -16.70 6.27 23.15
C GLN A 425 -15.90 6.29 24.48
N LYS A 426 -15.68 5.12 25.11
CA LYS A 426 -14.94 4.92 26.36
C LYS A 426 -13.54 4.33 26.14
N LEU A 427 -12.80 4.71 25.08
CA LEU A 427 -11.37 4.40 25.06
C LEU A 427 -10.73 5.07 26.30
N GLU A 428 -10.38 4.25 27.30
CA GLU A 428 -9.84 4.71 28.58
C GLU A 428 -8.44 5.29 28.38
N LYS A 429 -8.13 6.35 29.16
CA LYS A 429 -6.81 7.02 29.25
C LYS A 429 -5.72 6.14 29.91
N ASN A 430 -5.73 4.83 29.68
CA ASN A 430 -4.70 3.88 30.11
C ASN A 430 -3.89 3.40 28.91
N THR A 431 -3.59 4.32 27.99
CA THR A 431 -2.80 4.00 26.80
C THR A 431 -1.33 4.24 27.11
N SER A 432 -0.55 3.16 27.12
CA SER A 432 0.90 3.26 27.18
C SER A 432 1.41 3.70 25.80
N ILE A 433 2.38 4.61 25.78
CA ILE A 433 3.08 4.95 24.53
C ILE A 433 3.83 3.70 24.05
N PRO A 434 3.76 3.33 22.75
CA PRO A 434 4.48 2.18 22.23
C PRO A 434 5.99 2.23 22.57
N LEU A 435 6.58 1.05 22.79
CA LEU A 435 7.99 0.98 23.14
C LEU A 435 8.87 1.66 22.07
N PHE A 436 9.87 2.42 22.52
CA PHE A 436 10.78 3.23 21.71
C PHE A 436 10.19 4.48 21.05
N TRP A 437 8.90 4.79 21.24
CA TRP A 437 8.28 6.04 20.79
C TRP A 437 8.51 7.16 21.79
N ASP A 438 9.78 7.52 21.97
CA ASP A 438 10.23 8.54 22.92
C ASP A 438 11.13 9.58 22.24
N LYS A 439 11.70 10.51 23.01
CA LYS A 439 12.53 11.59 22.48
C LYS A 439 13.96 11.20 22.08
N ASN A 440 14.31 9.92 22.17
CA ASN A 440 15.67 9.45 21.89
C ASN A 440 15.78 8.71 20.55
N VAL A 441 14.78 8.80 19.67
CA VAL A 441 14.77 8.10 18.37
C VAL A 441 15.96 8.56 17.51
N ASN A 442 16.19 9.87 17.37
CA ASN A 442 17.34 10.43 16.67
C ASN A 442 18.67 9.94 17.26
N THR A 443 18.79 9.88 18.58
CA THR A 443 20.00 9.35 19.23
C THR A 443 20.23 7.86 18.89
N ARG A 444 19.16 7.05 18.80
CA ARG A 444 19.27 5.65 18.37
C ARG A 444 19.60 5.55 16.88
N ILE A 445 19.04 6.40 16.05
CA ILE A 445 19.37 6.50 14.62
C ILE A 445 20.87 6.83 14.47
N GLU A 446 21.38 7.84 15.16
CA GLU A 446 22.80 8.20 15.10
C GLU A 446 23.71 7.04 15.51
N LYS A 447 23.36 6.34 16.60
CA LYS A 447 24.09 5.13 17.04
C LYS A 447 24.05 4.02 15.99
N ALA A 448 22.90 3.79 15.36
CA ALA A 448 22.76 2.80 14.29
C ALA A 448 23.63 3.18 13.08
N PHE A 449 23.61 4.45 12.65
CA PHE A 449 24.45 4.97 11.58
C PHE A 449 25.94 4.76 11.88
N ARG A 450 26.40 5.12 13.09
CA ARG A 450 27.80 4.92 13.50
C ARG A 450 28.21 3.45 13.44
N LYS A 451 27.33 2.54 13.89
CA LYS A 451 27.59 1.09 13.83
C LYS A 451 27.65 0.59 12.38
N ILE A 452 26.71 1.00 11.53
CA ILE A 452 26.68 0.66 10.10
C ILE A 452 27.96 1.13 9.40
N PHE A 453 28.37 2.38 9.61
CA PHE A 453 29.60 2.91 9.02
C PHE A 453 30.85 2.20 9.52
N TYR A 454 30.90 1.83 10.81
CA TYR A 454 32.04 1.09 11.36
C TYR A 454 32.13 -0.33 10.78
N GLU A 455 31.01 -1.02 10.62
CA GLU A 455 30.95 -2.35 9.99
C GLU A 455 31.32 -2.29 8.51
N ALA A 456 30.82 -1.29 7.76
CA ALA A 456 31.15 -1.12 6.35
C ALA A 456 32.65 -0.85 6.11
N ASN A 457 33.32 -0.17 7.04
CA ASN A 457 34.77 0.11 6.96
C ASN A 457 35.66 -1.06 7.42
N LYS A 458 35.09 -2.14 7.99
CA LYS A 458 35.84 -3.37 8.32
C LYS A 458 35.87 -4.39 7.18
N GLU A 459 34.95 -4.28 6.22
CA GLU A 459 34.83 -5.17 5.06
C GLU A 459 35.68 -4.70 3.85
N ASN A 460 36.22 -3.48 3.91
CA ASN A 460 37.23 -2.93 2.98
C ASN A 460 38.62 -3.02 3.60
#